data_AF-A0AAD7N2W7-F1
#
_entry.id   AF-A0AAD7N2W7-F1
#
_cell.length_a   1.000
_cell.length_b   1.000
_cell.length_c   1.000
_cell.angle_alpha   90.00
_cell.angle_beta   90.00
_cell.angle_gamma   90.00
#
_symmetry.space_group_name_H-M   'P 1'
#
loop_
_entity.id
_entity.type
_entity.pdbx_description
1 polymer ?
#
loop_
_entity_poly.entity_id
_entity_poly.type
_entity_poly.pdbx_seq_one_letter_code
_entity_poly.pdbx_strand_id
1 'polypeptide(L)'
;MNPTSAPSSYIKCSIPPYESPVLESILTILSDIATEISDTQTVWGVGGIHPSEYQSLPVRGKNALVIKSIRNSLRADGYFAGWSRLSALCSQIALLSALVTDVLTCIRVYESMRPAPQRPAHEPTSTPFHMTITRATKLHDSVHHVAPKNIGSKAWVNSEEYLSVYPTWSNTCFGLLPPCPIFVWLGSQRKTIARADLDKCDSLMLSGTVDFDLDRIDSCKGWFSAAVEIARRNIATVGTRMQGCALAALLNYDLQKHVRRIQEVWIAEGMGARNLGPHAINPADWIDTWVADSTGISGNGYEGPARYKQSKAGIFTTLMVCNTHDLLYDRATSNLMSSVMYADAAGITKANLHCIFLTSCADQIARRLLCNAPAGEPLFGDNAFVTTAAWAGFGERNRSWERFVKYSRQIVRSSSVEAATIAEHAVQQLVLADCDLVDIAETWAKPWGIIPLLAGMLPDLCSGCMASFHEVLLASTSDTISAIEGLPADIVERRAVARAAAIRRTAIFATSEECCDMCACRIGCWADGVSYTVLTALMDDEKQTLSSEWLLQCYAVWTVMTSPVDVPTVLSGFDLCCEVIQDNGAMGERDVLDC
;
A
#
# COMPACT_ATOMS: atom_id res chain seq x y z
N MET A 1 -1.61 -52.10 2.10
CA MET A 1 -2.77 -51.55 2.84
C MET A 1 -3.19 -50.26 2.17
N ASN A 2 -4.47 -49.87 2.25
CA ASN A 2 -4.97 -48.70 1.50
C ASN A 2 -4.39 -47.38 2.06
N PRO A 3 -4.15 -46.36 1.21
CA PRO A 3 -3.98 -45.00 1.70
C PRO A 3 -5.31 -44.53 2.31
N THR A 4 -5.32 -44.27 3.62
CA THR A 4 -6.50 -43.72 4.30
C THR A 4 -6.74 -42.29 3.86
N SER A 5 -7.93 -42.01 3.33
CA SER A 5 -8.35 -40.68 2.90
C SER A 5 -8.28 -39.66 4.04
N ALA A 6 -7.52 -38.58 3.85
CA ALA A 6 -7.68 -37.39 4.68
C ALA A 6 -9.10 -36.81 4.46
N PRO A 7 -9.83 -36.41 5.52
CA PRO A 7 -11.18 -35.90 5.39
C PRO A 7 -11.18 -34.53 4.70
N SER A 8 -11.76 -34.46 3.50
CA SER A 8 -11.93 -33.21 2.75
C SER A 8 -13.12 -32.39 3.27
N SER A 9 -13.11 -32.06 4.57
CA SER A 9 -14.12 -31.20 5.19
C SER A 9 -13.87 -29.73 4.84
N TYR A 10 -14.17 -29.38 3.58
CA TYR A 10 -14.22 -27.99 3.15
C TYR A 10 -15.34 -27.26 3.91
N ILE A 11 -14.98 -26.37 4.83
CA ILE A 11 -15.93 -25.43 5.41
C ILE A 11 -16.31 -24.44 4.30
N LYS A 12 -17.53 -24.60 3.76
CA LYS A 12 -18.14 -23.56 2.93
C LYS A 12 -18.73 -22.50 3.84
N CYS A 13 -17.95 -21.47 4.16
CA CYS A 13 -18.46 -20.27 4.81
C CYS A 13 -19.52 -19.64 3.88
N SER A 14 -20.79 -19.71 4.27
CA SER A 14 -21.90 -19.21 3.45
C SER A 14 -22.01 -17.69 3.58
N ILE A 15 -21.23 -16.97 2.78
CA ILE A 15 -21.25 -15.50 2.70
C ILE A 15 -22.69 -15.06 2.34
N PRO A 16 -23.37 -14.24 3.15
CA PRO A 16 -24.68 -13.70 2.80
C PRO A 16 -24.57 -12.80 1.56
N PRO A 17 -25.59 -12.74 0.69
CA PRO A 17 -25.59 -11.81 -0.44
C PRO A 17 -25.39 -10.36 0.03
N TYR A 18 -24.67 -9.57 -0.76
CA TYR A 18 -24.42 -8.15 -0.51
C TYR A 18 -25.41 -7.32 -1.33
N GLU A 19 -26.19 -6.47 -0.66
CA GLU A 19 -26.98 -5.42 -1.27
C GLU A 19 -26.17 -4.12 -1.29
N SER A 20 -25.55 -3.78 -2.43
CA SER A 20 -24.94 -2.46 -2.62
C SER A 20 -26.00 -1.42 -2.99
N PRO A 21 -26.06 -0.28 -2.28
CA PRO A 21 -26.89 0.86 -2.67
C PRO A 21 -26.29 1.65 -3.85
N VAL A 22 -25.04 1.39 -4.23
CA VAL A 22 -24.27 2.22 -5.15
C VAL A 22 -24.61 1.93 -6.60
N LEU A 23 -24.53 0.67 -7.07
CA LEU A 23 -24.72 0.37 -8.50
C LEU A 23 -26.15 0.64 -9.01
N GLU A 24 -27.21 0.38 -8.23
CA GLU A 24 -28.58 0.76 -8.62
C GLU A 24 -28.77 2.30 -8.63
N SER A 25 -27.99 3.05 -7.84
CA SER A 25 -27.91 4.51 -7.93
C SER A 25 -27.23 4.95 -9.23
N ILE A 26 -26.08 4.36 -9.59
CA ILE A 26 -25.39 4.60 -10.89
C ILE A 26 -26.33 4.30 -12.07
N LEU A 27 -27.04 3.17 -12.04
CA LEU A 27 -27.98 2.77 -13.10
C LEU A 27 -29.24 3.65 -13.17
N THR A 28 -29.53 4.42 -12.11
CA THR A 28 -30.56 5.46 -12.13
C THR A 28 -30.01 6.74 -12.75
N ILE A 29 -28.82 7.19 -12.33
CA ILE A 29 -28.13 8.36 -12.89
C ILE A 29 -27.92 8.21 -14.41
N LEU A 30 -27.46 7.04 -14.87
CA LEU A 30 -27.31 6.74 -16.30
C LEU A 30 -28.65 6.62 -17.05
N SER A 31 -29.75 6.32 -16.35
CA SER A 31 -31.10 6.28 -16.93
C SER A 31 -31.70 7.67 -17.15
N ASP A 32 -31.34 8.64 -16.31
CA ASP A 32 -31.78 10.03 -16.44
C ASP A 32 -31.01 10.77 -17.55
N ILE A 33 -29.77 10.34 -17.82
CA ILE A 33 -28.83 10.94 -18.80
C ILE A 33 -28.82 10.17 -20.14
N ALA A 34 -29.79 9.26 -20.32
CA ALA A 34 -29.92 8.33 -21.45
C ALA A 34 -30.16 8.96 -22.84
N THR A 35 -29.99 10.28 -22.99
CA THR A 35 -30.07 11.03 -24.26
C THR A 35 -28.77 11.10 -25.03
N GLU A 36 -27.60 10.95 -24.38
CA GLU A 36 -26.30 11.28 -24.98
C GLU A 36 -25.45 10.08 -25.44
N ILE A 37 -25.67 8.88 -24.91
CA ILE A 37 -24.91 7.67 -25.27
C ILE A 37 -25.39 7.18 -26.65
N SER A 38 -24.63 7.49 -27.72
CA SER A 38 -25.05 7.32 -29.12
C SER A 38 -24.79 5.91 -29.68
N ASP A 39 -23.59 5.35 -29.43
CA ASP A 39 -23.08 4.17 -30.12
C ASP A 39 -22.92 2.97 -29.18
N THR A 40 -24.05 2.52 -28.62
CA THR A 40 -24.13 1.14 -28.14
C THR A 40 -24.04 0.21 -29.36
N GLN A 41 -23.00 -0.62 -29.44
CA GLN A 41 -22.87 -1.63 -30.50
C GLN A 41 -24.09 -2.58 -30.52
N THR A 42 -24.29 -3.29 -31.63
CA THR A 42 -25.44 -4.20 -31.86
C THR A 42 -25.50 -5.33 -30.82
N VAL A 43 -26.18 -5.11 -29.69
CA VAL A 43 -26.16 -6.06 -28.57
C VAL A 43 -27.10 -7.23 -28.82
N TRP A 44 -26.54 -8.34 -29.29
CA TRP A 44 -27.22 -9.63 -29.33
C TRP A 44 -27.67 -10.02 -27.91
N GLY A 45 -28.97 -10.31 -27.75
CA GLY A 45 -29.51 -10.86 -26.50
C GLY A 45 -29.89 -9.85 -25.41
N VAL A 46 -29.94 -8.53 -25.67
CA VAL A 46 -30.55 -7.59 -24.71
C VAL A 46 -32.07 -7.79 -24.67
N GLY A 47 -32.54 -8.46 -23.61
CA GLY A 47 -33.97 -8.65 -23.34
C GLY A 47 -34.73 -9.53 -24.33
N GLY A 48 -34.04 -10.29 -25.18
CA GLY A 48 -34.64 -11.16 -26.21
C GLY A 48 -35.15 -10.46 -27.47
N ILE A 49 -34.77 -9.18 -27.67
CA ILE A 49 -35.21 -8.36 -28.82
C ILE A 49 -34.33 -8.61 -30.04
N HIS A 50 -34.89 -8.59 -31.25
CA HIS A 50 -34.15 -8.88 -32.48
C HIS A 50 -33.18 -7.72 -32.85
N PRO A 51 -31.98 -7.97 -33.40
CA PRO A 51 -31.02 -6.91 -33.70
C PRO A 51 -31.54 -5.76 -34.58
N SER A 52 -32.45 -6.04 -35.52
CA SER A 52 -33.11 -5.01 -36.35
C SER A 52 -34.08 -4.14 -35.56
N GLU A 53 -34.80 -4.71 -34.60
CA GLU A 53 -35.70 -3.99 -33.70
C GLU A 53 -34.88 -3.09 -32.76
N TYR A 54 -33.77 -3.60 -32.22
CA TYR A 54 -32.83 -2.81 -31.42
C TYR A 54 -32.30 -1.60 -32.21
N GLN A 55 -31.85 -1.79 -33.45
CA GLN A 55 -31.32 -0.69 -34.26
C GLN A 55 -32.38 0.37 -34.62
N SER A 56 -33.65 -0.01 -34.79
CA SER A 56 -34.75 0.92 -35.11
C SER A 56 -35.20 1.81 -33.93
N LEU A 57 -34.82 1.48 -32.70
CA LEU A 57 -35.19 2.27 -31.53
C LEU A 57 -34.45 3.63 -31.46
N PRO A 58 -35.12 4.70 -30.97
CA PRO A 58 -34.43 5.93 -30.57
C PRO A 58 -33.37 5.66 -29.49
N VAL A 59 -32.36 6.54 -29.40
CA VAL A 59 -31.24 6.47 -28.43
C VAL A 59 -31.74 6.19 -27.00
N ARG A 60 -32.73 6.94 -26.51
CA ARG A 60 -33.34 6.74 -25.18
C ARG A 60 -33.95 5.35 -24.99
N GLY A 61 -34.50 4.74 -26.04
CA GLY A 61 -35.05 3.37 -26.01
C GLY A 61 -33.95 2.30 -25.96
N LYS A 62 -32.88 2.47 -26.74
CA LYS A 62 -31.68 1.61 -26.71
C LYS A 62 -31.05 1.61 -25.31
N ASN A 63 -30.83 2.80 -24.75
CA ASN A 63 -30.23 2.98 -23.44
C ASN A 63 -31.11 2.42 -22.31
N ALA A 64 -32.43 2.59 -22.36
CA ALA A 64 -33.35 1.96 -21.40
C ALA A 64 -33.28 0.42 -21.43
N LEU A 65 -33.12 -0.19 -22.61
CA LEU A 65 -32.96 -1.64 -22.75
C LEU A 65 -31.60 -2.13 -22.22
N VAL A 66 -30.51 -1.40 -22.50
CA VAL A 66 -29.17 -1.71 -21.98
C VAL A 66 -29.17 -1.67 -20.45
N ILE A 67 -29.73 -0.61 -19.85
CA ILE A 67 -29.85 -0.46 -18.39
C ILE A 67 -30.74 -1.58 -17.79
N LYS A 68 -31.83 -1.98 -18.46
CA LYS A 68 -32.64 -3.14 -18.05
C LYS A 68 -31.83 -4.45 -18.09
N SER A 69 -30.99 -4.64 -19.11
CA SER A 69 -30.08 -5.80 -19.20
C SER A 69 -29.07 -5.82 -18.05
N ILE A 70 -28.48 -4.67 -17.69
CA ILE A 70 -27.53 -4.57 -16.58
C ILE A 70 -28.23 -4.81 -15.23
N ARG A 71 -29.40 -4.22 -15.00
CA ARG A 71 -30.24 -4.48 -13.82
C ARG A 71 -30.64 -5.94 -13.68
N ASN A 72 -30.92 -6.63 -14.79
CA ASN A 72 -31.20 -8.06 -14.77
C ASN A 72 -29.97 -8.88 -14.35
N SER A 73 -28.78 -8.60 -14.88
CA SER A 73 -27.53 -9.25 -14.46
C SER A 73 -27.21 -8.99 -12.98
N LEU A 74 -27.38 -7.75 -12.51
CA LEU A 74 -27.22 -7.38 -11.10
C LEU A 74 -28.11 -8.21 -10.16
N ARG A 75 -29.37 -8.45 -10.56
CA ARG A 75 -30.37 -9.20 -9.76
C ARG A 75 -30.24 -10.72 -9.82
N ALA A 76 -29.64 -11.25 -10.90
CA ALA A 76 -29.41 -12.69 -11.05
C ALA A 76 -28.07 -13.12 -10.44
N ASP A 77 -27.01 -12.38 -10.76
CA ASP A 77 -25.61 -12.81 -10.60
C ASP A 77 -24.81 -11.83 -9.70
N GLY A 78 -25.45 -10.79 -9.16
CA GLY A 78 -24.86 -9.85 -8.22
C GLY A 78 -24.14 -8.66 -8.84
N TYR A 79 -23.59 -7.81 -7.97
CA TYR A 79 -23.11 -6.46 -8.33
C TYR A 79 -21.95 -6.46 -9.31
N PHE A 80 -20.98 -7.35 -9.15
CA PHE A 80 -19.84 -7.42 -10.07
C PHE A 80 -20.23 -7.90 -11.46
N ALA A 81 -21.19 -8.82 -11.59
CA ALA A 81 -21.77 -9.17 -12.89
C ALA A 81 -22.50 -7.96 -13.52
N GLY A 82 -23.15 -7.13 -12.72
CA GLY A 82 -23.67 -5.82 -13.13
C GLY A 82 -22.56 -4.88 -13.67
N TRP A 83 -21.45 -4.74 -12.95
CA TRP A 83 -20.29 -3.95 -13.38
C TRP A 83 -19.64 -4.48 -14.67
N SER A 84 -19.48 -5.80 -14.83
CA SER A 84 -19.00 -6.42 -16.06
C SER A 84 -19.95 -6.18 -17.23
N ARG A 85 -21.26 -6.31 -17.00
CA ARG A 85 -22.29 -6.03 -18.02
C ARG A 85 -22.30 -4.56 -18.41
N LEU A 86 -22.07 -3.64 -17.47
CA LEU A 86 -21.96 -2.20 -17.72
C LEU A 86 -20.75 -1.88 -18.59
N SER A 87 -19.55 -2.38 -18.25
CA SER A 87 -18.34 -2.16 -19.06
C SER A 87 -18.45 -2.77 -20.46
N ALA A 88 -19.03 -3.97 -20.58
CA ALA A 88 -19.18 -4.67 -21.86
C ALA A 88 -20.24 -4.05 -22.80
N LEU A 89 -21.29 -3.41 -22.28
CA LEU A 89 -22.38 -2.86 -23.09
C LEU A 89 -22.25 -1.36 -23.38
N CYS A 90 -21.44 -0.63 -22.60
CA CYS A 90 -21.33 0.83 -22.68
C CYS A 90 -19.89 1.26 -22.97
N SER A 91 -19.31 0.87 -24.10
CA SER A 91 -17.92 1.23 -24.47
C SER A 91 -17.63 2.74 -24.61
N GLN A 92 -18.65 3.60 -24.53
CA GLN A 92 -18.51 5.06 -24.48
C GLN A 92 -18.29 5.61 -23.05
N ILE A 93 -18.61 4.86 -21.98
CA ILE A 93 -18.27 5.30 -20.62
C ILE A 93 -16.82 4.93 -20.29
N ALA A 94 -16.13 5.78 -19.52
CA ALA A 94 -14.71 5.61 -19.19
C ALA A 94 -14.41 4.48 -18.17
N LEU A 95 -15.26 3.46 -18.06
CA LEU A 95 -15.06 2.29 -17.20
C LEU A 95 -14.13 1.27 -17.88
N LEU A 96 -12.89 1.19 -17.40
CA LEU A 96 -11.86 0.33 -17.96
C LEU A 96 -12.21 -1.15 -17.78
N SER A 97 -12.40 -1.89 -18.88
CA SER A 97 -12.73 -3.33 -18.84
C SER A 97 -11.63 -4.19 -18.22
N ALA A 98 -10.36 -3.81 -18.40
CA ALA A 98 -9.23 -4.43 -17.70
C ALA A 98 -9.38 -4.29 -16.17
N LEU A 99 -9.72 -3.09 -15.67
CA LEU A 99 -9.92 -2.84 -14.24
C LEU A 99 -11.04 -3.70 -13.65
N VAL A 100 -12.16 -3.85 -14.37
CA VAL A 100 -13.25 -4.75 -13.96
C VAL A 100 -12.80 -6.22 -13.97
N THR A 101 -11.92 -6.61 -14.90
CA THR A 101 -11.35 -7.97 -14.95
C THR A 101 -10.44 -8.22 -13.75
N ASP A 102 -9.60 -7.25 -13.40
CA ASP A 102 -8.69 -7.33 -12.24
C ASP A 102 -9.47 -7.41 -10.92
N VAL A 103 -10.57 -6.65 -10.79
CA VAL A 103 -11.50 -6.72 -9.65
C VAL A 103 -12.21 -8.08 -9.56
N LEU A 104 -12.64 -8.68 -10.68
CA LEU A 104 -13.18 -10.05 -10.69
C LEU A 104 -12.12 -11.09 -10.27
N THR A 105 -10.86 -10.90 -10.66
CA THR A 105 -9.75 -11.76 -10.24
C THR A 105 -9.48 -11.63 -8.74
N CYS A 106 -9.50 -10.41 -8.18
CA CYS A 106 -9.40 -10.19 -6.74
C CYS A 106 -10.47 -10.95 -5.95
N ILE A 107 -11.74 -10.84 -6.36
CA ILE A 107 -12.86 -11.56 -5.74
C ILE A 107 -12.63 -13.08 -5.79
N ARG A 108 -12.29 -13.62 -6.96
CA ARG A 108 -11.99 -15.06 -7.13
C ARG A 108 -10.85 -15.52 -6.20
N VAL A 109 -9.81 -14.71 -6.04
CA VAL A 109 -8.70 -15.03 -5.13
C VAL A 109 -9.17 -15.04 -3.68
N TYR A 110 -9.89 -14.01 -3.23
CA TYR A 110 -10.47 -13.96 -1.88
C TYR A 110 -11.43 -15.13 -1.58
N GLU A 111 -12.32 -15.48 -2.51
CA GLU A 111 -13.24 -16.62 -2.39
C GLU A 111 -12.52 -17.99 -2.43
N SER A 112 -11.34 -18.07 -3.07
CA SER A 112 -10.55 -19.30 -3.16
C SER A 112 -9.64 -19.58 -1.97
N MET A 113 -9.33 -18.55 -1.17
CA MET A 113 -8.40 -18.65 -0.06
C MET A 113 -8.92 -19.58 1.03
N ARG A 114 -8.00 -20.39 1.56
CA ARG A 114 -8.27 -21.26 2.71
C ARG A 114 -7.86 -20.51 3.97
N PRO A 115 -8.79 -20.08 4.83
CA PRO A 115 -8.41 -19.54 6.13
C PRO A 115 -7.69 -20.62 6.93
N ALA A 116 -6.75 -20.18 7.75
CA ALA A 116 -6.06 -21.05 8.70
C ALA A 116 -6.16 -20.45 10.11
N PRO A 117 -6.15 -21.28 11.17
CA PRO A 117 -6.00 -20.79 12.53
C PRO A 117 -4.79 -19.86 12.63
N GLN A 118 -4.98 -18.72 13.28
CA GLN A 118 -3.85 -17.92 13.74
C GLN A 118 -2.99 -18.81 14.67
N ARG A 119 -1.65 -18.67 14.64
CA ARG A 119 -0.79 -19.49 15.53
C ARG A 119 -1.19 -19.23 16.99
N PRO A 120 -1.46 -20.26 17.81
CA PRO A 120 -1.70 -20.06 19.23
C PRO A 120 -0.47 -19.41 19.87
N ALA A 121 -0.65 -18.29 20.59
CA ALA A 121 0.43 -17.56 21.27
C ALA A 121 1.06 -18.34 22.47
N HIS A 122 0.82 -19.64 22.56
CA HIS A 122 1.16 -20.54 23.66
C HIS A 122 1.72 -21.91 23.19
N GLU A 123 1.80 -22.17 21.88
CA GLU A 123 2.59 -23.29 21.34
C GLU A 123 3.95 -22.74 20.88
N PRO A 124 5.00 -22.76 21.73
CA PRO A 124 6.31 -22.25 21.36
C PRO A 124 6.86 -23.06 20.18
N THR A 125 6.87 -22.45 19.01
CA THR A 125 7.39 -23.08 17.81
C THR A 125 8.90 -23.02 17.79
N SER A 126 9.55 -23.89 17.01
CA SER A 126 11.01 -23.92 16.86
C SER A 126 11.57 -22.76 16.02
N THR A 127 10.92 -21.59 16.06
CA THR A 127 11.33 -20.36 15.39
C THR A 127 12.41 -19.62 16.18
N PRO A 128 13.43 -19.04 15.52
CA PRO A 128 14.59 -18.47 16.20
C PRO A 128 14.39 -17.06 16.76
N PHE A 129 13.25 -16.42 16.51
CA PHE A 129 12.94 -15.06 16.96
C PHE A 129 11.59 -14.97 17.64
N HIS A 130 11.48 -14.07 18.63
CA HIS A 130 10.28 -13.92 19.45
C HIS A 130 10.03 -12.45 19.78
N MET A 131 8.79 -11.99 19.58
CA MET A 131 8.38 -10.60 19.76
C MET A 131 7.02 -10.52 20.46
N THR A 132 6.90 -9.67 21.48
CA THR A 132 5.62 -9.38 22.13
C THR A 132 5.10 -8.02 21.67
N ILE A 133 3.88 -7.96 21.14
CA ILE A 133 3.17 -6.69 20.92
C ILE A 133 2.46 -6.34 22.24
N THR A 134 2.79 -5.17 22.79
CA THR A 134 2.38 -4.78 24.15
C THR A 134 1.48 -3.54 24.14
N ARG A 135 0.53 -3.44 25.09
CA ARG A 135 -0.33 -2.23 25.21
C ARG A 135 0.41 -1.02 25.79
N ALA A 136 1.54 -1.24 26.48
CA ALA A 136 2.14 -0.26 27.37
C ALA A 136 3.38 0.43 26.79
N THR A 137 3.25 1.70 26.40
CA THR A 137 4.38 2.56 25.96
C THR A 137 5.54 2.60 26.95
N LYS A 138 5.29 2.44 28.25
CA LYS A 138 6.34 2.40 29.27
C LYS A 138 7.27 1.17 29.19
N LEU A 139 7.03 0.24 28.26
CA LEU A 139 7.89 -0.90 27.96
C LEU A 139 8.78 -0.71 26.72
N HIS A 140 8.85 0.50 26.13
CA HIS A 140 9.72 0.77 24.97
C HIS A 140 11.17 0.33 25.19
N ASP A 141 11.72 0.45 26.40
CA ASP A 141 13.09 0.11 26.78
C ASP A 141 13.47 -1.40 26.62
N SER A 142 12.54 -2.28 26.21
CA SER A 142 12.77 -3.72 25.96
C SER A 142 13.00 -4.04 24.48
N VAL A 143 14.04 -4.83 24.18
CA VAL A 143 14.34 -5.34 22.82
C VAL A 143 13.38 -6.45 22.35
N HIS A 144 12.58 -7.03 23.24
CA HIS A 144 11.61 -8.09 22.94
C HIS A 144 10.17 -7.59 22.82
N HIS A 145 9.92 -6.31 23.11
CA HIS A 145 8.59 -5.72 23.09
C HIS A 145 8.49 -4.64 22.01
N VAL A 146 7.38 -4.62 21.28
CA VAL A 146 7.02 -3.56 20.33
C VAL A 146 5.68 -2.96 20.76
N ALA A 147 5.53 -1.65 20.56
CA ALA A 147 4.28 -0.94 20.82
C ALA A 147 3.30 -1.13 19.66
N PRO A 148 1.98 -0.98 19.88
CA PRO A 148 0.99 -1.32 18.88
C PRO A 148 0.85 -0.18 17.87
N LYS A 149 0.68 -0.56 16.59
CA LYS A 149 0.45 0.31 15.41
C LYS A 149 -0.33 1.59 15.73
N ASN A 150 -1.45 1.43 16.43
CA ASN A 150 -2.42 2.48 16.80
C ASN A 150 -1.87 3.61 17.70
N ILE A 151 -0.80 3.35 18.47
CA ILE A 151 -0.18 4.34 19.36
C ILE A 151 0.94 5.11 18.65
N GLY A 152 1.71 4.43 17.78
CA GLY A 152 2.67 5.10 16.91
C GLY A 152 2.00 6.01 15.88
N SER A 153 0.91 5.52 15.26
CA SER A 153 0.25 6.18 14.13
C SER A 153 -0.55 7.45 14.46
N LYS A 154 -0.29 8.14 15.56
CA LYS A 154 -1.00 9.36 16.00
C LYS A 154 -0.12 10.46 16.60
N ALA A 155 1.21 10.29 16.72
CA ALA A 155 2.06 11.35 17.30
C ALA A 155 2.11 12.61 16.40
N TRP A 156 2.14 12.43 15.08
CA TRP A 156 1.95 13.47 14.05
C TRP A 156 0.75 14.42 14.27
N VAL A 157 -0.31 14.01 14.99
CA VAL A 157 -1.48 14.86 15.30
C VAL A 157 -1.10 16.07 16.15
N ASN A 158 0.02 15.99 16.89
CA ASN A 158 0.56 17.07 17.73
C ASN A 158 1.81 17.73 17.13
N SER A 159 2.19 17.39 15.89
CA SER A 159 3.39 17.93 15.24
C SER A 159 3.08 19.29 14.61
N GLU A 160 3.61 20.37 15.20
CA GLU A 160 3.46 21.73 14.66
C GLU A 160 4.02 21.86 13.23
N GLU A 161 5.17 21.24 12.94
CA GLU A 161 5.74 21.17 11.59
C GLU A 161 4.72 20.57 10.59
N TYR A 162 4.19 19.38 10.87
CA TYR A 162 3.22 18.71 9.99
C TYR A 162 1.92 19.51 9.86
N LEU A 163 1.36 20.00 10.97
CA LEU A 163 0.12 20.78 10.99
C LEU A 163 0.24 22.11 10.23
N SER A 164 1.43 22.72 10.19
CA SER A 164 1.67 23.94 9.41
C SER A 164 1.65 23.71 7.89
N VAL A 165 2.07 22.51 7.46
CA VAL A 165 2.20 22.15 6.04
C VAL A 165 0.96 21.45 5.50
N TYR A 166 0.27 20.65 6.32
CA TYR A 166 -0.93 19.87 5.98
C TYR A 166 -1.99 20.64 5.15
N PRO A 167 -2.42 21.87 5.52
CA PRO A 167 -3.49 22.59 4.79
C PRO A 167 -3.12 23.02 3.36
N THR A 168 -1.84 22.93 2.98
CA THR A 168 -1.37 23.17 1.60
C THR A 168 -1.35 21.90 0.75
N TRP A 169 -1.38 20.75 1.42
CA TRP A 169 -1.28 19.41 0.85
C TRP A 169 -2.62 18.68 0.78
N SER A 170 -3.50 18.92 1.75
CA SER A 170 -4.90 18.49 1.71
C SER A 170 -5.83 19.69 1.52
N ASN A 171 -6.59 19.65 0.42
CA ASN A 171 -7.82 20.44 0.24
C ASN A 171 -9.07 19.55 0.38
N THR A 172 -8.91 18.29 0.79
CA THR A 172 -10.00 17.32 0.82
C THR A 172 -11.07 17.76 1.81
N CYS A 173 -12.34 17.55 1.48
CA CYS A 173 -13.44 17.80 2.43
C CYS A 173 -13.41 16.87 3.66
N PHE A 174 -12.57 15.83 3.61
CA PHE A 174 -12.20 14.97 4.72
C PHE A 174 -11.25 15.72 5.67
N GLY A 175 -11.51 15.64 6.98
CA GLY A 175 -10.73 16.31 8.01
C GLY A 175 -9.29 15.78 8.13
N LEU A 176 -8.55 16.26 9.14
CA LEU A 176 -7.12 16.00 9.35
C LEU A 176 -6.72 14.51 9.12
N LEU A 177 -6.19 14.22 7.94
CA LEU A 177 -5.78 12.88 7.51
C LEU A 177 -4.39 12.51 8.05
N PRO A 178 -4.11 11.22 8.30
CA PRO A 178 -2.75 10.77 8.61
C PRO A 178 -1.77 10.98 7.46
N PRO A 179 -0.45 11.01 7.73
CA PRO A 179 0.59 11.03 6.70
C PRO A 179 0.41 9.95 5.63
N CYS A 180 0.03 8.72 6.01
CA CYS A 180 -0.09 7.59 5.06
C CYS A 180 -0.98 7.91 3.83
N PRO A 181 -2.28 8.28 3.96
CA PRO A 181 -3.05 8.76 2.81
C PRO A 181 -2.48 10.02 2.13
N ILE A 182 -1.96 10.97 2.91
CA ILE A 182 -1.48 12.27 2.41
C ILE A 182 -0.30 12.11 1.44
N PHE A 183 0.65 11.22 1.73
CA PHE A 183 1.76 10.92 0.82
C PHE A 183 1.33 9.94 -0.26
N VAL A 184 1.01 8.71 0.11
CA VAL A 184 0.91 7.57 -0.82
C VAL A 184 -0.25 7.73 -1.80
N TRP A 185 -1.37 8.27 -1.34
CA TRP A 185 -2.60 8.32 -2.13
C TRP A 185 -2.82 9.70 -2.75
N LEU A 186 -2.81 10.78 -1.96
CA LEU A 186 -3.09 12.13 -2.46
C LEU A 186 -1.86 12.77 -3.15
N GLY A 187 -0.66 12.59 -2.59
CA GLY A 187 0.60 13.03 -3.21
C GLY A 187 0.79 12.49 -4.62
N SER A 188 0.36 11.25 -4.88
CA SER A 188 0.48 10.65 -6.21
C SER A 188 -0.55 11.14 -7.23
N GLN A 189 -1.68 11.73 -6.79
CA GLN A 189 -2.57 12.46 -7.68
C GLN A 189 -1.96 13.79 -8.15
N ARG A 190 -1.26 14.50 -7.26
CA ARG A 190 -0.73 15.87 -7.51
C ARG A 190 0.20 15.98 -8.71
N LYS A 191 0.84 14.89 -9.15
CA LYS A 191 1.72 14.88 -10.33
C LYS A 191 1.13 14.16 -11.56
N THR A 192 -0.09 13.62 -11.49
CA THR A 192 -0.73 12.80 -12.55
C THR A 192 -2.14 13.24 -12.94
N ILE A 193 -2.80 14.05 -12.10
CA ILE A 193 -4.18 14.54 -12.28
C ILE A 193 -4.17 16.04 -12.56
N ALA A 194 -5.07 16.50 -13.43
CA ALA A 194 -5.16 17.92 -13.77
C ALA A 194 -5.57 18.75 -12.54
N ARG A 195 -4.94 19.92 -12.35
CA ARG A 195 -5.17 20.79 -11.19
C ARG A 195 -6.64 21.24 -10.99
N ALA A 196 -7.47 21.19 -12.03
CA ALA A 196 -8.90 21.50 -11.95
C ALA A 196 -9.79 20.31 -11.49
N ASP A 197 -9.20 19.12 -11.36
CA ASP A 197 -9.86 17.86 -10.98
C ASP A 197 -9.37 17.30 -9.63
N LEU A 198 -8.17 17.69 -9.17
CA LEU A 198 -7.49 17.19 -7.98
C LEU A 198 -8.43 17.01 -6.77
N ASP A 199 -9.09 18.08 -6.31
CA ASP A 199 -10.00 18.11 -5.15
C ASP A 199 -11.12 17.04 -5.25
N LYS A 200 -11.56 16.73 -6.47
CA LYS A 200 -12.58 15.73 -6.77
C LYS A 200 -11.98 14.33 -6.70
N CYS A 201 -10.84 14.12 -7.35
CA CYS A 201 -10.16 12.82 -7.41
C CYS A 201 -9.60 12.40 -6.04
N ASP A 202 -9.09 13.34 -5.24
CA ASP A 202 -8.70 13.14 -3.84
C ASP A 202 -9.91 12.67 -3.02
N SER A 203 -11.03 13.39 -3.12
CA SER A 203 -12.29 13.01 -2.46
C SER A 203 -12.84 11.64 -2.91
N LEU A 204 -12.66 11.28 -4.19
CA LEU A 204 -13.08 9.99 -4.74
C LEU A 204 -12.17 8.84 -4.29
N MET A 205 -10.85 9.05 -4.19
CA MET A 205 -9.91 8.03 -3.69
C MET A 205 -10.20 7.66 -2.24
N LEU A 206 -10.59 8.63 -1.42
CA LEU A 206 -10.98 8.43 -0.02
C LEU A 206 -12.35 7.72 0.15
N SER A 207 -13.13 7.52 -0.92
CA SER A 207 -14.26 6.57 -0.89
C SER A 207 -13.83 5.11 -1.05
N GLY A 208 -12.61 4.85 -1.55
CA GLY A 208 -11.98 3.55 -1.59
C GLY A 208 -11.26 3.18 -0.28
N THR A 209 -10.89 4.15 0.56
CA THR A 209 -10.29 3.92 1.89
C THR A 209 -11.33 3.48 2.93
N VAL A 210 -11.98 2.33 2.70
CA VAL A 210 -12.92 1.67 3.64
C VAL A 210 -12.16 0.99 4.81
N ASP A 211 -10.87 1.34 4.95
CA ASP A 211 -9.86 0.85 5.90
C ASP A 211 -10.27 1.16 7.36
N PHE A 212 -11.04 0.21 7.90
CA PHE A 212 -11.43 -0.02 9.31
C PHE A 212 -12.21 1.07 10.08
N ASP A 213 -11.90 2.37 9.93
CA ASP A 213 -12.45 3.45 10.78
C ASP A 213 -13.54 4.31 10.11
N LEU A 214 -13.30 4.76 8.88
CA LEU A 214 -13.95 5.98 8.35
C LEU A 214 -15.45 5.84 8.05
N ASP A 215 -15.94 4.66 7.66
CA ASP A 215 -17.38 4.45 7.39
C ASP A 215 -18.23 4.39 8.70
N ARG A 216 -17.60 4.06 9.84
CA ARG A 216 -18.30 3.86 11.13
C ARG A 216 -18.35 5.13 11.98
N ILE A 217 -17.30 5.95 11.96
CA ILE A 217 -17.22 7.21 12.69
C ILE A 217 -18.24 8.23 12.14
N ASP A 218 -19.17 8.70 12.98
CA ASP A 218 -20.27 9.59 12.55
C ASP A 218 -19.81 10.88 11.87
N SER A 219 -18.70 11.49 12.30
CA SER A 219 -18.16 12.71 11.66
C SER A 219 -17.70 12.50 10.22
N CYS A 220 -17.39 11.26 9.83
CA CYS A 220 -16.86 10.92 8.51
C CYS A 220 -17.96 10.54 7.50
N LYS A 221 -19.16 10.16 7.96
CA LYS A 221 -20.32 9.81 7.11
C LYS A 221 -20.74 10.95 6.17
N GLY A 222 -20.57 12.19 6.62
CA GLY A 222 -20.81 13.39 5.79
C GLY A 222 -19.81 13.53 4.64
N TRP A 223 -18.54 13.14 4.84
CA TRP A 223 -17.49 13.21 3.82
C TRP A 223 -17.64 12.10 2.79
N PHE A 224 -17.99 10.88 3.23
CA PHE A 224 -18.35 9.79 2.31
C PHE A 224 -19.55 10.18 1.43
N SER A 225 -20.58 10.79 2.03
CA SER A 225 -21.75 11.30 1.29
C SER A 225 -21.38 12.37 0.25
N ALA A 226 -20.41 13.24 0.55
CA ALA A 226 -19.88 14.21 -0.39
C ALA A 226 -19.10 13.56 -1.54
N ALA A 227 -18.30 12.52 -1.27
CA ALA A 227 -17.59 11.76 -2.30
C ALA A 227 -18.56 11.02 -3.26
N VAL A 228 -19.64 10.44 -2.74
CA VAL A 228 -20.70 9.83 -3.57
C VAL A 228 -21.43 10.87 -4.43
N GLU A 229 -21.69 12.06 -3.90
CA GLU A 229 -22.28 13.18 -4.66
C GLU A 229 -21.32 13.71 -5.74
N ILE A 230 -20.00 13.75 -5.47
CA ILE A 230 -18.98 14.04 -6.47
C ILE A 230 -18.98 12.95 -7.55
N ALA A 231 -19.01 11.67 -7.18
CA ALA A 231 -19.04 10.56 -8.12
C ALA A 231 -20.28 10.65 -9.04
N ARG A 232 -21.47 10.86 -8.46
CA ARG A 232 -22.73 11.07 -9.20
C ARG A 232 -22.63 12.17 -10.25
N ARG A 233 -22.05 13.32 -9.89
CA ARG A 233 -21.88 14.46 -10.81
C ARG A 233 -20.92 14.20 -11.96
N ASN A 234 -19.89 13.37 -11.75
CA ASN A 234 -18.87 13.09 -12.76
C ASN A 234 -19.20 11.83 -13.60
N ILE A 235 -20.05 10.92 -13.09
CA ILE A 235 -20.67 9.85 -13.89
C ILE A 235 -21.50 10.43 -15.04
N ALA A 236 -22.10 11.61 -14.84
CA ALA A 236 -22.89 12.30 -15.84
C ALA A 236 -22.10 12.73 -17.08
N THR A 237 -20.80 13.05 -16.94
CA THR A 237 -19.98 13.61 -18.02
C THR A 237 -19.31 12.50 -18.81
N VAL A 238 -20.03 11.94 -19.78
CA VAL A 238 -19.63 10.76 -20.57
C VAL A 238 -18.28 10.93 -21.27
N GLY A 239 -17.45 9.88 -21.19
CA GLY A 239 -16.14 9.81 -21.87
C GLY A 239 -15.00 10.61 -21.20
N THR A 240 -15.27 11.33 -20.10
CA THR A 240 -14.25 12.15 -19.42
C THR A 240 -13.33 11.34 -18.50
N ARG A 241 -12.09 11.83 -18.27
CA ARG A 241 -11.15 11.27 -17.26
C ARG A 241 -11.80 11.22 -15.86
N MET A 242 -12.60 12.24 -15.53
CA MET A 242 -13.37 12.31 -14.29
C MET A 242 -14.45 11.22 -14.17
N GLN A 243 -15.13 10.85 -15.26
CA GLN A 243 -16.06 9.71 -15.24
C GLN A 243 -15.33 8.40 -14.95
N GLY A 244 -14.15 8.20 -15.54
CA GLY A 244 -13.34 6.99 -15.30
C GLY A 244 -12.88 6.89 -13.84
N CYS A 245 -12.39 7.99 -13.27
CA CYS A 245 -12.05 8.10 -11.86
C CYS A 245 -13.24 7.81 -10.93
N ALA A 246 -14.40 8.42 -11.20
CA ALA A 246 -15.61 8.23 -10.40
C ALA A 246 -16.15 6.79 -10.45
N LEU A 247 -16.12 6.15 -11.62
CA LEU A 247 -16.57 4.76 -11.77
C LEU A 247 -15.58 3.78 -11.13
N ALA A 248 -14.27 4.02 -11.25
CA ALA A 248 -13.25 3.22 -10.56
C ALA A 248 -13.35 3.32 -9.02
N ALA A 249 -13.61 4.52 -8.48
CA ALA A 249 -13.82 4.73 -7.05
C ALA A 249 -15.03 3.96 -6.51
N LEU A 250 -16.18 4.01 -7.20
CA LEU A 250 -17.39 3.30 -6.78
C LEU A 250 -17.29 1.78 -6.99
N LEU A 251 -16.54 1.32 -8.00
CA LEU A 251 -16.20 -0.10 -8.16
C LEU A 251 -15.34 -0.60 -6.99
N ASN A 252 -14.39 0.21 -6.51
CA ASN A 252 -13.59 -0.11 -5.34
C ASN A 252 -14.45 -0.22 -4.07
N TYR A 253 -15.39 0.70 -3.87
CA TYR A 253 -16.28 0.65 -2.71
C TYR A 253 -17.09 -0.66 -2.64
N ASP A 254 -17.59 -1.14 -3.78
CA ASP A 254 -18.24 -2.45 -3.86
C ASP A 254 -17.26 -3.61 -3.59
N LEU A 255 -16.03 -3.55 -4.14
CA LEU A 255 -14.97 -4.55 -3.87
C LEU A 255 -14.64 -4.62 -2.38
N GLN A 256 -14.27 -3.49 -1.77
CA GLN A 256 -13.88 -3.40 -0.36
C GLN A 256 -14.99 -3.91 0.56
N LYS A 257 -16.27 -3.60 0.26
CA LYS A 257 -17.41 -4.14 1.03
C LYS A 257 -17.69 -5.63 0.83
N HIS A 258 -17.27 -6.21 -0.30
CA HIS A 258 -17.31 -7.66 -0.49
C HIS A 258 -16.14 -8.33 0.26
N VAL A 259 -14.90 -7.88 0.02
CA VAL A 259 -13.66 -8.38 0.62
C VAL A 259 -13.71 -8.33 2.15
N ARG A 260 -14.17 -7.21 2.71
CA ARG A 260 -14.34 -7.04 4.16
C ARG A 260 -15.24 -8.09 4.80
N ARG A 261 -16.29 -8.58 4.12
CA ARG A 261 -17.16 -9.66 4.66
C ARG A 261 -16.42 -10.98 4.80
N ILE A 262 -15.48 -11.28 3.91
CA ILE A 262 -14.65 -12.48 3.95
C ILE A 262 -13.66 -12.38 5.12
N GLN A 263 -13.04 -11.22 5.29
CA GLN A 263 -12.17 -10.91 6.43
C GLN A 263 -12.94 -10.98 7.77
N GLU A 264 -14.12 -10.36 7.86
CA GLU A 264 -15.00 -10.38 9.05
C GLU A 264 -15.38 -11.81 9.48
N VAL A 265 -15.54 -12.75 8.53
CA VAL A 265 -15.72 -14.18 8.84
C VAL A 265 -14.45 -14.81 9.42
N TRP A 266 -13.28 -14.63 8.77
CA TRP A 266 -12.02 -15.17 9.30
C TRP A 266 -11.73 -14.68 10.72
N ILE A 267 -11.97 -13.40 10.96
CA ILE A 267 -11.85 -12.73 12.26
C ILE A 267 -12.73 -13.42 13.31
N ALA A 268 -14.02 -13.58 13.02
CA ALA A 268 -14.98 -14.21 13.93
C ALA A 268 -14.67 -15.71 14.21
N GLU A 269 -13.96 -16.37 13.30
CA GLU A 269 -13.55 -17.78 13.41
C GLU A 269 -12.13 -17.97 14.02
N GLY A 270 -11.44 -16.90 14.44
CA GLY A 270 -10.07 -16.98 15.00
C GLY A 270 -9.00 -17.36 13.97
N MET A 271 -9.28 -17.09 12.68
CA MET A 271 -8.45 -17.44 11.54
C MET A 271 -7.92 -16.19 10.84
N GLY A 272 -6.99 -16.38 9.91
CA GLY A 272 -6.47 -15.32 9.05
C GLY A 272 -6.10 -15.81 7.66
N ALA A 273 -5.77 -14.87 6.76
CA ALA A 273 -5.24 -15.17 5.44
C ALA A 273 -3.93 -15.97 5.54
N ARG A 274 -3.93 -17.19 5.01
CA ARG A 274 -2.72 -17.99 4.84
C ARG A 274 -2.45 -18.17 3.35
N ASN A 275 -1.62 -17.27 2.82
CA ASN A 275 -1.39 -17.17 1.38
C ASN A 275 -0.86 -18.48 0.81
N LEU A 276 -1.56 -18.98 -0.20
CA LEU A 276 -1.15 -20.13 -0.97
C LEU A 276 -0.35 -19.57 -2.16
N GLY A 277 0.92 -19.93 -2.26
CA GLY A 277 1.84 -19.38 -3.26
C GLY A 277 1.52 -19.80 -4.71
N PRO A 278 2.50 -19.71 -5.64
CA PRO A 278 2.31 -19.95 -7.08
C PRO A 278 1.76 -21.34 -7.46
N HIS A 279 1.70 -22.28 -6.50
CA HIS A 279 1.08 -23.60 -6.63
C HIS A 279 -0.47 -23.58 -6.53
N ALA A 280 -1.09 -22.45 -6.19
CA ALA A 280 -2.53 -22.35 -5.96
C ALA A 280 -3.16 -21.07 -6.52
N ILE A 281 -2.51 -19.92 -6.35
CA ILE A 281 -2.86 -18.65 -7.02
C ILE A 281 -1.70 -18.34 -7.96
N ASN A 282 -1.95 -18.09 -9.24
CA ASN A 282 -0.85 -17.82 -10.17
C ASN A 282 -0.33 -16.36 -10.01
N PRO A 283 0.94 -16.06 -10.37
CA PRO A 283 1.52 -14.74 -10.14
C PRO A 283 0.81 -13.57 -10.85
N ALA A 284 0.20 -13.79 -12.02
CA ALA A 284 -0.55 -12.74 -12.72
C ALA A 284 -1.86 -12.43 -11.98
N ASP A 285 -2.62 -13.47 -11.62
CA ASP A 285 -3.83 -13.29 -10.79
C ASP A 285 -3.51 -12.64 -9.44
N TRP A 286 -2.33 -12.90 -8.86
CA TRP A 286 -1.86 -12.23 -7.63
C TRP A 286 -1.59 -10.73 -7.84
N ILE A 287 -0.89 -10.36 -8.93
CA ILE A 287 -0.64 -8.95 -9.29
C ILE A 287 -1.97 -8.23 -9.56
N ASP A 288 -2.86 -8.84 -10.35
CA ASP A 288 -4.19 -8.30 -10.68
C ASP A 288 -5.02 -8.07 -9.41
N THR A 289 -4.99 -9.05 -8.49
CA THR A 289 -5.65 -8.98 -7.18
C THR A 289 -5.20 -7.77 -6.37
N TRP A 290 -3.89 -7.54 -6.24
CA TRP A 290 -3.37 -6.40 -5.49
C TRP A 290 -3.63 -5.05 -6.15
N VAL A 291 -3.51 -4.96 -7.48
CA VAL A 291 -3.83 -3.70 -8.18
C VAL A 291 -5.30 -3.32 -8.01
N ALA A 292 -6.19 -4.31 -7.96
CA ALA A 292 -7.61 -4.11 -7.66
C ALA A 292 -7.88 -3.83 -6.16
N ASP A 293 -7.26 -4.57 -5.24
CA ASP A 293 -7.35 -4.37 -3.78
C ASP A 293 -6.46 -3.22 -3.30
N SER A 294 -6.57 -2.07 -3.98
CA SER A 294 -5.81 -0.87 -3.69
C SER A 294 -6.72 0.35 -3.56
N THR A 295 -6.51 1.14 -2.51
CA THR A 295 -7.29 2.36 -2.29
C THR A 295 -7.00 3.42 -3.36
N GLY A 296 -5.81 3.37 -4.00
CA GLY A 296 -5.40 4.23 -5.11
C GLY A 296 -6.07 3.95 -6.47
N ILE A 297 -6.90 2.91 -6.60
CA ILE A 297 -7.49 2.48 -7.88
C ILE A 297 -8.29 3.56 -8.64
N SER A 298 -8.78 4.62 -7.98
CA SER A 298 -9.45 5.75 -8.64
C SER A 298 -8.51 6.55 -9.56
N GLY A 299 -7.21 6.62 -9.24
CA GLY A 299 -6.19 7.28 -10.07
C GLY A 299 -5.97 6.53 -11.39
N ASN A 300 -5.95 5.20 -11.35
CA ASN A 300 -5.92 4.34 -12.54
C ASN A 300 -7.10 4.62 -13.49
N GLY A 301 -8.30 4.86 -12.94
CA GLY A 301 -9.47 5.27 -13.70
C GLY A 301 -9.34 6.64 -14.40
N TYR A 302 -8.50 7.54 -13.88
CA TYR A 302 -8.25 8.87 -14.47
C TYR A 302 -7.20 8.83 -15.60
N GLU A 303 -6.29 7.85 -15.63
CA GLU A 303 -5.24 7.73 -16.66
C GLU A 303 -5.71 7.10 -17.98
N GLY A 304 -6.79 6.31 -17.96
CA GLY A 304 -7.31 5.62 -19.14
C GLY A 304 -6.56 4.31 -19.49
N PRO A 305 -7.07 3.55 -20.48
CA PRO A 305 -6.72 2.14 -20.64
C PRO A 305 -5.26 1.87 -21.06
N ALA A 306 -4.67 2.76 -21.85
CA ALA A 306 -3.30 2.59 -22.35
C ALA A 306 -2.24 2.77 -21.25
N ARG A 307 -2.41 3.81 -20.42
CA ARG A 307 -1.54 4.09 -19.26
C ARG A 307 -1.81 3.13 -18.10
N TYR A 308 -3.07 2.73 -17.88
CA TYR A 308 -3.42 1.80 -16.81
C TYR A 308 -2.58 0.52 -16.84
N LYS A 309 -2.45 -0.13 -18.01
CA LYS A 309 -1.64 -1.35 -18.15
C LYS A 309 -0.19 -1.16 -17.69
N GLN A 310 0.38 0.03 -17.88
CA GLN A 310 1.75 0.35 -17.45
C GLN A 310 1.80 0.66 -15.94
N SER A 311 0.81 1.39 -15.41
CA SER A 311 0.68 1.70 -13.98
C SER A 311 0.47 0.47 -13.09
N LYS A 312 -0.05 -0.67 -13.60
CA LYS A 312 -0.25 -1.90 -12.81
C LYS A 312 1.01 -2.34 -12.05
N ALA A 313 2.18 -2.32 -12.70
CA ALA A 313 3.44 -2.73 -12.10
C ALA A 313 3.80 -1.86 -10.87
N GLY A 314 3.69 -0.54 -11.01
CA GLY A 314 3.97 0.42 -9.93
C GLY A 314 2.98 0.34 -8.75
N ILE A 315 1.72 0.01 -9.01
CA ILE A 315 0.73 -0.22 -7.95
C ILE A 315 1.01 -1.54 -7.22
N PHE A 316 1.38 -2.61 -7.92
CA PHE A 316 1.79 -3.85 -7.27
C PHE A 316 3.06 -3.67 -6.42
N THR A 317 4.08 -2.99 -6.94
CA THR A 317 5.31 -2.72 -6.18
C THR A 317 5.02 -1.83 -4.96
N THR A 318 4.14 -0.82 -5.09
CA THR A 318 3.65 0.02 -3.97
C THR A 318 3.17 -0.84 -2.80
N LEU A 319 2.28 -1.79 -3.08
CA LEU A 319 1.64 -2.62 -2.07
C LEU A 319 2.64 -3.61 -1.45
N MET A 320 3.64 -4.06 -2.22
CA MET A 320 4.72 -4.87 -1.68
C MET A 320 5.70 -4.06 -0.80
N VAL A 321 5.95 -2.76 -1.06
CA VAL A 321 6.66 -1.88 -0.11
C VAL A 321 5.85 -1.74 1.19
N CYS A 322 4.53 -1.53 1.08
CA CYS A 322 3.67 -1.49 2.27
C CYS A 322 3.80 -2.79 3.08
N ASN A 323 3.70 -3.97 2.44
CA ASN A 323 3.84 -5.23 3.18
C ASN A 323 5.26 -5.46 3.74
N THR A 324 6.37 -5.05 3.11
CA THR A 324 7.71 -5.24 3.73
C THR A 324 7.90 -4.41 4.99
N HIS A 325 7.12 -3.34 5.16
CA HIS A 325 7.11 -2.52 6.37
C HIS A 325 5.94 -2.81 7.33
N ASP A 326 4.82 -3.40 6.90
CA ASP A 326 3.61 -3.60 7.73
C ASP A 326 3.32 -5.09 8.07
N LEU A 327 4.12 -6.06 7.55
CA LEU A 327 3.87 -7.52 7.66
C LEU A 327 3.65 -8.03 9.09
N LEU A 328 4.43 -7.60 10.10
CA LEU A 328 4.22 -7.96 11.50
C LEU A 328 2.77 -7.74 11.94
N TYR A 329 2.21 -6.58 11.57
CA TYR A 329 0.86 -6.18 11.94
C TYR A 329 -0.17 -6.81 10.99
N ASP A 330 0.10 -6.95 9.70
CA ASP A 330 -0.81 -7.66 8.79
C ASP A 330 -1.04 -9.12 9.21
N ARG A 331 0.00 -9.80 9.71
CA ARG A 331 -0.06 -11.14 10.31
C ARG A 331 -0.79 -11.21 11.66
N ALA A 332 -0.94 -10.08 12.36
CA ALA A 332 -1.37 -10.04 13.76
C ALA A 332 -2.69 -9.28 14.00
N THR A 333 -3.09 -8.40 13.09
CA THR A 333 -4.15 -7.39 13.30
C THR A 333 -5.06 -7.22 12.09
N SER A 334 -4.49 -7.23 10.87
CA SER A 334 -5.26 -6.92 9.65
C SER A 334 -5.94 -8.15 9.03
N ASN A 335 -5.41 -9.36 9.25
CA ASN A 335 -5.83 -10.60 8.57
C ASN A 335 -5.80 -10.51 7.01
N LEU A 336 -5.06 -9.54 6.48
CA LEU A 336 -4.94 -9.27 5.04
C LEU A 336 -4.07 -10.32 4.34
N MET A 337 -4.23 -10.41 3.02
CA MET A 337 -3.17 -10.95 2.17
C MET A 337 -1.86 -10.17 2.37
N SER A 338 -0.74 -10.78 1.98
CA SER A 338 0.56 -10.11 1.98
C SER A 338 1.42 -10.66 0.86
N SER A 339 1.90 -9.78 -0.02
CA SER A 339 2.80 -10.15 -1.12
C SER A 339 4.12 -10.74 -0.61
N VAL A 340 4.58 -10.35 0.58
CA VAL A 340 5.76 -10.93 1.22
C VAL A 340 5.52 -12.39 1.66
N MET A 341 4.34 -12.71 2.20
CA MET A 341 3.98 -14.10 2.51
C MET A 341 3.71 -14.94 1.25
N TYR A 342 3.26 -14.33 0.15
CA TYR A 342 3.16 -15.03 -1.14
C TYR A 342 4.55 -15.33 -1.73
N ALA A 343 5.49 -14.38 -1.63
CA ALA A 343 6.90 -14.60 -1.94
C ALA A 343 7.53 -15.70 -1.07
N ASP A 344 7.16 -15.79 0.21
CA ASP A 344 7.61 -16.86 1.10
C ASP A 344 7.07 -18.24 0.68
N ALA A 345 5.77 -18.31 0.34
CA ALA A 345 5.14 -19.51 -0.21
C ALA A 345 5.61 -19.86 -1.64
N ALA A 346 6.28 -18.93 -2.33
CA ALA A 346 7.04 -19.18 -3.57
C ALA A 346 8.50 -19.62 -3.30
N GLY A 347 8.97 -19.54 -2.05
CA GLY A 347 10.33 -19.89 -1.63
C GLY A 347 11.38 -18.81 -1.92
N ILE A 348 10.97 -17.64 -2.43
CA ILE A 348 11.88 -16.66 -3.04
C ILE A 348 12.49 -15.73 -1.96
N THR A 349 11.76 -15.47 -0.87
CA THR A 349 12.24 -14.77 0.35
C THR A 349 13.58 -15.28 0.90
N LYS A 350 13.88 -16.57 0.68
CA LYS A 350 15.12 -17.24 1.14
C LYS A 350 16.39 -16.74 0.48
N ALA A 351 16.32 -16.12 -0.69
CA ALA A 351 17.41 -15.35 -1.29
C ALA A 351 17.04 -13.85 -1.36
N ASN A 352 16.21 -13.41 -0.41
CA ASN A 352 15.66 -12.06 -0.28
C ASN A 352 14.79 -11.59 -1.46
N LEU A 353 14.30 -12.50 -2.32
CA LEU A 353 13.79 -12.26 -3.69
C LEU A 353 12.47 -11.44 -3.80
N HIS A 354 12.18 -10.59 -2.83
CA HIS A 354 11.13 -9.56 -2.83
C HIS A 354 11.67 -8.14 -2.56
N CYS A 355 12.67 -7.92 -1.69
CA CYS A 355 13.15 -6.59 -1.28
C CYS A 355 13.96 -5.83 -2.34
N ILE A 356 15.05 -6.41 -2.85
CA ILE A 356 15.92 -5.79 -3.88
C ILE A 356 15.16 -5.51 -5.19
N PHE A 357 14.05 -6.21 -5.46
CA PHE A 357 13.13 -5.86 -6.54
C PHE A 357 12.46 -4.49 -6.35
N LEU A 358 12.06 -4.14 -5.13
CA LEU A 358 11.59 -2.79 -4.81
C LEU A 358 12.70 -1.77 -5.12
N THR A 359 13.93 -2.02 -4.68
CA THR A 359 15.10 -1.16 -4.98
C THR A 359 15.32 -0.97 -6.47
N SER A 360 15.11 -2.01 -7.27
CA SER A 360 15.40 -2.01 -8.72
C SER A 360 14.28 -1.39 -9.55
N CYS A 361 13.03 -1.50 -9.11
CA CYS A 361 11.93 -0.69 -9.64
C CYS A 361 12.15 0.80 -9.33
N ALA A 362 12.68 1.13 -8.15
CA ALA A 362 13.02 2.50 -7.79
C ALA A 362 14.08 3.08 -8.73
N ASP A 363 15.18 2.34 -8.94
CA ASP A 363 16.26 2.70 -9.88
C ASP A 363 15.74 2.89 -11.31
N GLN A 364 14.86 2.02 -11.81
CA GLN A 364 14.26 2.17 -13.14
C GLN A 364 13.37 3.40 -13.27
N ILE A 365 12.50 3.64 -12.29
CA ILE A 365 11.60 4.81 -12.30
C ILE A 365 12.45 6.08 -12.27
N ALA A 366 13.47 6.13 -11.41
CA ALA A 366 14.41 7.25 -11.36
C ALA A 366 15.19 7.43 -12.68
N ARG A 367 15.73 6.37 -13.30
CA ARG A 367 16.38 6.44 -14.63
C ARG A 367 15.41 6.97 -15.70
N ARG A 368 14.17 6.48 -15.73
CA ARG A 368 13.13 6.93 -16.66
C ARG A 368 12.77 8.41 -16.44
N LEU A 369 12.72 8.87 -15.19
CA LEU A 369 12.51 10.28 -14.86
C LEU A 369 13.67 11.17 -15.31
N LEU A 370 14.93 10.73 -15.17
CA LEU A 370 16.10 11.45 -15.70
C LEU A 370 16.08 11.52 -17.23
N CYS A 371 15.77 10.41 -17.92
CA CYS A 371 15.79 10.37 -19.39
C CYS A 371 14.60 11.08 -20.06
N ASN A 372 13.43 11.11 -19.42
CA ASN A 372 12.20 11.64 -20.03
C ASN A 372 11.78 13.04 -19.53
N ALA A 373 12.50 13.63 -18.57
CA ALA A 373 12.27 15.02 -18.17
C ALA A 373 12.67 15.98 -19.30
N PRO A 374 11.88 17.03 -19.60
CA PRO A 374 10.63 17.46 -18.96
C PRO A 374 9.35 16.97 -19.69
N ALA A 375 9.45 16.07 -20.67
CA ALA A 375 8.39 15.81 -21.64
C ALA A 375 7.38 14.69 -21.28
N GLY A 376 7.72 13.79 -20.35
CA GLY A 376 6.84 12.68 -19.96
C GLY A 376 6.00 12.95 -18.70
N GLU A 377 4.67 12.89 -18.81
CA GLU A 377 3.78 12.80 -17.63
C GLU A 377 4.01 11.47 -16.89
N PRO A 378 4.46 11.46 -15.62
CA PRO A 378 4.76 10.24 -14.87
C PRO A 378 3.51 9.38 -14.69
N LEU A 379 3.65 8.05 -14.73
CA LEU A 379 2.55 7.11 -14.52
C LEU A 379 2.03 7.18 -13.08
N PHE A 380 0.73 6.97 -12.86
CA PHE A 380 0.16 6.96 -11.51
C PHE A 380 0.81 5.86 -10.65
N GLY A 381 1.06 4.68 -11.22
CA GLY A 381 1.75 3.58 -10.54
C GLY A 381 3.20 3.92 -10.16
N ASP A 382 3.97 4.55 -11.06
CA ASP A 382 5.36 4.95 -10.80
C ASP A 382 5.43 5.91 -9.60
N ASN A 383 4.51 6.88 -9.58
CA ASN A 383 4.43 7.91 -8.58
C ASN A 383 4.01 7.33 -7.21
N ALA A 384 2.96 6.50 -7.20
CA ALA A 384 2.55 5.75 -6.03
C ALA A 384 3.72 4.95 -5.45
N PHE A 385 4.52 4.30 -6.32
CA PHE A 385 5.66 3.52 -5.87
C PHE A 385 6.74 4.36 -5.19
N VAL A 386 7.31 5.36 -5.86
CA VAL A 386 8.44 6.12 -5.26
C VAL A 386 8.00 6.96 -4.06
N THR A 387 6.74 7.42 -4.04
CA THR A 387 6.16 8.11 -2.87
C THR A 387 5.94 7.14 -1.71
N THR A 388 5.54 5.89 -1.97
CA THR A 388 5.44 4.84 -0.94
C THR A 388 6.79 4.41 -0.43
N ALA A 389 7.79 4.30 -1.31
CA ALA A 389 9.17 4.00 -0.95
C ALA A 389 9.72 5.06 0.02
N ALA A 390 9.49 6.34 -0.25
CA ALA A 390 9.82 7.43 0.67
C ALA A 390 8.96 7.42 1.96
N TRP A 391 7.69 7.01 1.89
CA TRP A 391 6.78 7.01 3.04
C TRP A 391 7.00 5.84 4.01
N ALA A 392 7.14 4.60 3.53
CA ALA A 392 7.03 3.40 4.36
C ALA A 392 8.14 3.27 5.42
N GLY A 393 9.35 3.75 5.08
CA GLY A 393 10.47 3.87 6.01
C GLY A 393 10.31 5.00 7.04
N PHE A 394 9.64 6.09 6.68
CA PHE A 394 9.58 7.32 7.49
C PHE A 394 8.18 7.64 8.06
N GLY A 395 7.23 6.73 7.93
CA GLY A 395 5.89 6.83 8.51
C GLY A 395 5.77 6.13 9.87
N GLU A 396 5.43 6.88 10.91
CA GLU A 396 5.24 6.39 12.30
C GLU A 396 4.29 5.18 12.45
N ARG A 397 3.37 4.99 11.48
CA ARG A 397 2.43 3.84 11.40
C ARG A 397 3.14 2.49 11.47
N ASN A 398 4.29 2.36 10.80
CA ASN A 398 4.94 1.06 10.57
C ASN A 398 5.96 0.71 11.66
N ARG A 399 6.35 1.70 12.49
CA ARG A 399 7.42 1.60 13.51
C ARG A 399 8.74 1.06 12.93
N SER A 400 9.06 1.50 11.71
CA SER A 400 10.15 0.97 10.90
C SER A 400 11.50 1.05 11.62
N TRP A 401 11.77 2.11 12.38
CA TRP A 401 13.04 2.30 13.05
C TRP A 401 13.11 1.67 14.44
N GLU A 402 12.05 1.69 15.25
CA GLU A 402 11.99 0.90 16.49
C GLU A 402 12.19 -0.59 16.18
N ARG A 403 11.51 -1.09 15.15
CA ARG A 403 11.62 -2.49 14.74
C ARG A 403 12.98 -2.81 14.14
N PHE A 404 13.49 -2.01 13.21
CA PHE A 404 14.84 -2.21 12.64
C PHE A 404 15.91 -2.36 13.73
N VAL A 405 15.93 -1.47 14.72
CA VAL A 405 16.89 -1.53 15.82
C VAL A 405 16.71 -2.80 16.66
N LYS A 406 15.47 -3.10 17.09
CA LYS A 406 15.19 -4.27 17.95
C LYS A 406 15.47 -5.58 17.23
N TYR A 407 15.09 -5.68 15.95
CA TYR A 407 15.27 -6.87 15.13
C TYR A 407 16.75 -7.12 14.85
N SER A 408 17.50 -6.09 14.45
CA SER A 408 18.95 -6.22 14.19
C SER A 408 19.70 -6.71 15.43
N ARG A 409 19.37 -6.20 16.63
CA ARG A 409 19.98 -6.66 17.89
C ARG A 409 19.60 -8.11 18.23
N GLN A 410 18.37 -8.55 17.96
CA GLN A 410 17.98 -9.95 18.13
C GLN A 410 18.65 -10.87 17.10
N ILE A 411 18.78 -10.43 15.85
CA ILE A 411 19.46 -11.15 14.76
C ILE A 411 20.94 -11.35 15.09
N VAL A 412 21.67 -10.28 15.41
CA VAL A 412 23.12 -10.34 15.74
C VAL A 412 23.41 -11.23 16.97
N ARG A 413 22.44 -11.37 17.89
CA ARG A 413 22.56 -12.24 19.07
C ARG A 413 22.09 -13.68 18.85
N SER A 414 21.43 -13.96 17.74
CA SER A 414 20.88 -15.30 17.45
C SER A 414 21.92 -16.15 16.72
N SER A 415 22.17 -17.35 17.24
CA SER A 415 23.03 -18.35 16.60
C SER A 415 22.28 -19.21 15.56
N SER A 416 21.14 -18.73 15.04
CA SER A 416 20.34 -19.43 14.04
C SER A 416 20.86 -19.19 12.62
N VAL A 417 20.58 -20.12 11.72
CA VAL A 417 20.97 -20.00 10.30
C VAL A 417 20.17 -18.87 9.66
N GLU A 418 18.88 -18.76 10.00
CA GLU A 418 17.96 -17.72 9.57
C GLU A 418 18.48 -16.32 9.94
N ALA A 419 19.03 -16.14 11.14
CA ALA A 419 19.63 -14.88 11.56
C ALA A 419 20.86 -14.50 10.74
N ALA A 420 21.78 -15.46 10.56
CA ALA A 420 22.96 -15.25 9.70
C ALA A 420 22.54 -14.88 8.27
N THR A 421 21.55 -15.57 7.70
CA THR A 421 21.02 -15.31 6.36
C THR A 421 20.35 -13.93 6.23
N ILE A 422 19.55 -13.49 7.22
CA ILE A 422 18.94 -12.14 7.20
C ILE A 422 20.03 -11.06 7.31
N ALA A 423 20.99 -11.23 8.22
CA ALA A 423 22.11 -10.30 8.39
C ALA A 423 22.98 -10.19 7.13
N GLU A 424 23.25 -11.33 6.47
CA GLU A 424 24.02 -11.36 5.21
C GLU A 424 23.28 -10.64 4.09
N HIS A 425 22.01 -10.99 3.81
CA HIS A 425 21.24 -10.35 2.74
C HIS A 425 21.04 -8.85 2.97
N ALA A 426 20.88 -8.41 4.22
CA ALA A 426 20.73 -6.99 4.54
C ALA A 426 21.95 -6.14 4.15
N VAL A 427 23.17 -6.71 4.15
CA VAL A 427 24.41 -6.01 3.75
C VAL A 427 24.87 -6.30 2.32
N GLN A 428 24.29 -7.32 1.65
CA GLN A 428 24.58 -7.60 0.25
C GLN A 428 24.02 -6.54 -0.72
N GLN A 429 23.05 -5.72 -0.28
CA GLN A 429 22.38 -4.62 -1.01
C GLN A 429 22.34 -4.74 -2.54
N LEU A 430 21.81 -5.86 -3.02
CA LEU A 430 21.77 -6.17 -4.45
C LEU A 430 20.78 -5.23 -5.21
N VAL A 431 20.93 -5.13 -6.52
CA VAL A 431 19.93 -4.61 -7.48
C VAL A 431 19.76 -5.60 -8.63
N LEU A 432 18.60 -5.67 -9.26
CA LEU A 432 18.39 -6.45 -10.47
C LEU A 432 19.04 -5.74 -11.66
N ALA A 433 20.04 -6.39 -12.29
CA ALA A 433 20.66 -5.92 -13.51
C ALA A 433 19.76 -6.24 -14.71
N ASP A 434 19.33 -5.23 -15.46
CA ASP A 434 18.36 -5.34 -16.56
C ASP A 434 16.95 -5.80 -16.16
N CYS A 435 16.48 -5.44 -14.96
CA CYS A 435 15.03 -5.50 -14.68
C CYS A 435 14.28 -4.49 -15.55
N ASP A 436 13.21 -4.96 -16.18
CA ASP A 436 12.12 -4.14 -16.71
C ASP A 436 10.92 -4.26 -15.74
N LEU A 437 10.18 -3.18 -15.55
CA LEU A 437 8.86 -3.15 -14.90
C LEU A 437 7.80 -3.94 -15.68
N VAL A 438 8.10 -4.36 -16.92
CA VAL A 438 7.30 -5.30 -17.71
C VAL A 438 7.75 -6.75 -17.52
N ASP A 439 9.06 -7.03 -17.52
CA ASP A 439 9.65 -8.38 -17.35
C ASP A 439 10.33 -8.54 -15.97
N ILE A 440 9.50 -8.34 -14.94
CA ILE A 440 9.78 -8.29 -13.49
C ILE A 440 10.57 -9.50 -12.90
N ALA A 441 10.71 -10.61 -13.63
CA ALA A 441 10.92 -11.93 -13.03
C ALA A 441 12.38 -12.37 -12.75
N GLU A 442 13.39 -11.91 -13.47
CA GLU A 442 14.63 -12.71 -13.65
C GLU A 442 15.93 -12.21 -12.98
N THR A 443 16.09 -10.94 -12.62
CA THR A 443 17.38 -10.25 -12.88
C THR A 443 18.34 -9.89 -11.71
N TRP A 444 18.23 -10.48 -10.52
CA TRP A 444 18.85 -10.06 -9.22
C TRP A 444 20.40 -10.17 -9.01
N ALA A 445 21.18 -9.04 -8.84
CA ALA A 445 22.51 -8.87 -8.13
C ALA A 445 23.32 -7.51 -8.40
N LYS A 446 23.52 -6.46 -7.53
CA LYS A 446 24.73 -6.14 -6.63
C LYS A 446 24.86 -4.66 -6.03
N PRO A 447 25.80 -4.30 -5.09
CA PRO A 447 25.78 -3.11 -4.13
C PRO A 447 26.82 -1.90 -4.18
N TRP A 448 26.87 -1.05 -3.10
CA TRP A 448 27.83 0.01 -2.58
C TRP A 448 27.45 1.53 -2.72
N GLY A 449 27.84 2.56 -1.90
CA GLY A 449 28.42 2.70 -0.52
C GLY A 449 29.18 4.04 -0.16
N ILE A 450 28.75 4.86 0.85
CA ILE A 450 29.36 6.17 1.37
C ILE A 450 29.28 6.47 2.96
N ILE A 451 29.01 7.66 3.59
CA ILE A 451 29.01 7.95 5.12
C ILE A 451 28.49 9.37 5.67
N PRO A 452 27.66 9.60 6.75
CA PRO A 452 27.00 10.87 7.35
C PRO A 452 26.40 12.15 6.62
N LEU A 453 25.53 13.12 7.10
CA LEU A 453 25.22 13.93 8.38
C LEU A 453 23.73 14.55 8.48
N LEU A 454 23.04 14.73 9.66
CA LEU A 454 22.03 15.81 10.07
C LEU A 454 21.53 15.68 11.57
N ALA A 455 20.88 16.69 12.18
CA ALA A 455 20.41 16.72 13.59
C ALA A 455 19.12 17.57 13.85
N GLY A 456 18.37 17.36 14.95
CA GLY A 456 17.19 18.21 15.27
C GLY A 456 16.33 17.95 16.52
N MET A 457 16.36 16.76 17.14
CA MET A 457 15.73 16.43 18.44
C MET A 457 16.60 15.36 19.11
N LEU A 458 16.55 15.19 20.44
CA LEU A 458 17.47 14.30 21.16
C LEU A 458 16.72 13.32 22.10
N PRO A 459 17.05 12.01 22.09
CA PRO A 459 16.50 11.03 23.04
C PRO A 459 17.18 11.12 24.43
N ASP A 460 16.48 10.65 25.46
CA ASP A 460 17.01 10.52 26.82
C ASP A 460 17.91 9.27 26.94
N LEU A 461 19.23 9.45 26.81
CA LEU A 461 20.23 8.38 26.82
C LEU A 461 21.16 8.47 28.03
N CYS A 462 21.78 7.34 28.39
CA CYS A 462 22.87 7.36 29.36
C CYS A 462 24.09 8.14 28.81
N SER A 463 24.90 8.71 29.70
CA SER A 463 25.99 9.63 29.32
C SER A 463 27.01 9.03 28.33
N GLY A 464 27.24 7.71 28.37
CA GLY A 464 28.08 7.01 27.41
C GLY A 464 27.46 6.99 26.01
N CYS A 465 26.28 6.38 25.87
CA CYS A 465 25.60 6.29 24.58
C CYS A 465 25.21 7.67 24.02
N MET A 466 25.00 8.67 24.87
CA MET A 466 24.69 10.05 24.44
C MET A 466 25.85 10.73 23.70
N ALA A 467 27.10 10.46 24.12
CA ALA A 467 28.28 11.01 23.44
C ALA A 467 28.42 10.43 22.02
N SER A 468 28.40 9.11 21.89
CA SER A 468 28.47 8.43 20.58
C SER A 468 27.25 8.72 19.70
N PHE A 469 26.05 8.87 20.28
CA PHE A 469 24.85 9.28 19.55
C PHE A 469 25.02 10.70 18.96
N HIS A 470 25.51 11.67 19.75
CA HIS A 470 25.84 13.01 19.24
C HIS A 470 26.89 12.95 18.13
N GLU A 471 27.94 12.15 18.29
CA GLU A 471 28.98 11.98 17.28
C GLU A 471 28.41 11.44 15.96
N VAL A 472 27.63 10.36 15.99
CA VAL A 472 27.04 9.74 14.77
C VAL A 472 25.93 10.60 14.13
N LEU A 473 25.19 11.37 14.95
CA LEU A 473 24.21 12.34 14.47
C LEU A 473 24.90 13.50 13.73
N LEU A 474 26.00 14.03 14.30
CA LEU A 474 26.70 15.24 13.82
C LEU A 474 27.92 14.96 12.92
N ALA A 475 28.33 13.71 12.72
CA ALA A 475 29.51 13.32 11.93
C ALA A 475 29.49 13.90 10.51
N SER A 476 30.56 14.56 10.08
CA SER A 476 30.59 15.35 8.84
C SER A 476 31.23 14.67 7.63
N THR A 477 31.02 13.37 7.49
CA THR A 477 31.35 12.64 6.25
C THR A 477 30.19 12.80 5.22
N SER A 478 30.30 12.29 3.98
CA SER A 478 29.27 12.35 2.89
C SER A 478 28.38 11.08 2.66
N ASP A 479 27.04 11.10 2.86
CA ASP A 479 26.19 9.93 3.27
C ASP A 479 26.01 8.68 2.39
N THR A 480 25.89 7.52 3.06
CA THR A 480 25.96 6.13 2.56
C THR A 480 24.74 5.65 1.78
N ILE A 481 24.24 6.42 0.82
CA ILE A 481 23.23 5.93 -0.12
C ILE A 481 23.88 5.13 -1.26
N SER A 482 23.08 4.26 -1.89
CA SER A 482 23.38 3.65 -3.19
C SER A 482 22.32 4.15 -4.15
N ALA A 483 22.72 4.88 -5.19
CA ALA A 483 21.80 5.54 -6.10
C ALA A 483 22.29 5.45 -7.54
N ILE A 484 21.37 5.61 -8.49
CA ILE A 484 21.70 5.63 -9.92
C ILE A 484 22.67 6.76 -10.28
N GLU A 485 23.51 6.47 -11.27
CA GLU A 485 24.36 7.47 -11.91
C GLU A 485 23.52 8.59 -12.55
N GLY A 486 24.00 9.83 -12.46
CA GLY A 486 23.33 11.01 -13.04
C GLY A 486 22.22 11.63 -12.18
N LEU A 487 21.97 11.12 -10.97
CA LEU A 487 21.09 11.79 -10.00
C LEU A 487 21.65 13.18 -9.64
N PRO A 488 20.89 14.28 -9.80
CA PRO A 488 21.41 15.64 -9.58
C PRO A 488 21.86 15.90 -8.14
N ALA A 489 22.95 16.64 -7.97
CA ALA A 489 23.46 17.01 -6.64
C ALA A 489 22.43 17.81 -5.82
N ASP A 490 21.69 18.71 -6.47
CA ASP A 490 20.64 19.51 -5.81
C ASP A 490 19.45 18.68 -5.31
N ILE A 491 19.33 17.41 -5.71
CA ILE A 491 18.32 16.44 -5.23
C ILE A 491 18.83 15.70 -3.99
N VAL A 492 20.10 15.28 -4.02
CA VAL A 492 20.77 14.55 -2.92
C VAL A 492 21.07 15.46 -1.73
N GLU A 493 21.43 16.72 -1.99
CA GLU A 493 21.72 17.74 -0.96
C GLU A 493 20.46 18.28 -0.25
N ARG A 494 19.25 17.83 -0.63
CA ARG A 494 17.99 18.34 -0.05
C ARG A 494 17.80 17.88 1.39
N ARG A 495 17.22 18.79 2.19
CA ARG A 495 16.87 18.56 3.60
C ARG A 495 16.15 17.24 3.89
N ALA A 496 15.30 16.75 2.99
CA ALA A 496 14.63 15.45 3.19
C ALA A 496 15.61 14.27 3.20
N VAL A 497 16.55 14.22 2.24
CA VAL A 497 17.56 13.15 2.12
C VAL A 497 18.51 13.19 3.32
N ALA A 498 18.97 14.39 3.69
CA ALA A 498 19.79 14.58 4.88
C ALA A 498 19.06 14.20 6.18
N ARG A 499 17.79 14.59 6.35
CA ARG A 499 16.95 14.20 7.51
C ARG A 499 16.79 12.68 7.57
N ALA A 500 16.50 12.05 6.44
CA ALA A 500 16.37 10.60 6.32
C ALA A 500 17.64 9.88 6.75
N ALA A 501 18.78 10.33 6.24
CA ALA A 501 20.06 9.69 6.53
C ALA A 501 20.49 9.87 7.98
N ALA A 502 20.17 11.01 8.63
CA ALA A 502 20.42 11.22 10.06
C ALA A 502 19.76 10.17 10.97
N ILE A 503 18.50 9.87 10.67
CA ILE A 503 17.69 8.88 11.39
C ILE A 503 18.27 7.48 11.19
N ARG A 504 18.56 7.13 9.93
CA ARG A 504 19.20 5.88 9.55
C ARG A 504 20.50 5.61 10.30
N ARG A 505 21.41 6.59 10.38
CA ARG A 505 22.72 6.39 11.02
C ARG A 505 22.65 6.18 12.52
N THR A 506 21.82 6.97 13.18
CA THR A 506 21.63 6.85 14.63
C THR A 506 20.91 5.56 14.97
N ALA A 507 19.97 5.10 14.13
CA ALA A 507 19.42 3.75 14.21
C ALA A 507 20.50 2.66 14.01
N ILE A 508 21.44 2.82 13.06
CA ILE A 508 22.57 1.89 12.88
C ILE A 508 23.51 1.87 14.09
N PHE A 509 23.85 3.03 14.68
CA PHE A 509 24.56 3.08 15.98
C PHE A 509 23.78 2.32 17.06
N ALA A 510 22.46 2.46 17.10
CA ALA A 510 21.62 1.71 18.03
C ALA A 510 21.60 0.18 17.76
N THR A 511 22.06 -0.31 16.60
CA THR A 511 22.27 -1.76 16.39
C THR A 511 23.59 -2.28 16.99
N SER A 512 24.58 -1.41 17.24
CA SER A 512 25.93 -1.81 17.68
C SER A 512 25.99 -2.21 19.16
N GLU A 513 27.01 -2.98 19.54
CA GLU A 513 27.24 -3.36 20.95
C GLU A 513 27.66 -2.17 21.84
N GLU A 514 28.14 -1.07 21.25
CA GLU A 514 28.49 0.17 21.94
C GLU A 514 27.25 0.88 22.52
N CYS A 515 26.09 0.68 21.89
CA CYS A 515 24.82 1.17 22.40
C CYS A 515 24.21 0.14 23.37
N CYS A 516 23.85 0.54 24.60
CA CYS A 516 23.17 -0.37 25.53
C CYS A 516 21.69 -0.54 25.15
N ASP A 517 21.07 -1.68 25.50
CA ASP A 517 19.74 -2.06 24.99
C ASP A 517 18.63 -1.02 25.26
N MET A 518 18.61 -0.42 26.44
CA MET A 518 17.65 0.65 26.76
C MET A 518 17.86 1.87 25.86
N CYS A 519 19.11 2.32 25.68
CA CYS A 519 19.44 3.44 24.81
C CYS A 519 19.11 3.13 23.35
N ALA A 520 19.42 1.93 22.88
CA ALA A 520 19.11 1.48 21.54
C ALA A 520 17.59 1.52 21.27
N CYS A 521 16.78 0.97 22.17
CA CYS A 521 15.33 0.97 22.01
C CYS A 521 14.75 2.40 22.03
N ARG A 522 15.30 3.29 22.87
CA ARG A 522 14.93 4.72 22.90
C ARG A 522 15.31 5.45 21.62
N ILE A 523 16.48 5.17 21.04
CA ILE A 523 16.88 5.71 19.73
C ILE A 523 15.93 5.21 18.65
N GLY A 524 15.55 3.93 18.63
CA GLY A 524 14.56 3.41 17.68
C GLY A 524 13.20 4.11 17.78
N CYS A 525 12.69 4.31 19.00
CA CYS A 525 11.43 5.03 19.23
C CYS A 525 11.51 6.53 18.86
N TRP A 526 12.64 7.16 19.15
CA TRP A 526 12.93 8.54 18.74
C TRP A 526 13.04 8.65 17.22
N ALA A 527 13.68 7.70 16.56
CA ALA A 527 13.89 7.67 15.11
C ALA A 527 12.56 7.63 14.35
N ASP A 528 11.62 6.78 14.78
CA ASP A 528 10.23 6.84 14.28
C ASP A 528 9.60 8.21 14.55
N GLY A 529 9.69 8.72 15.79
CA GLY A 529 9.09 10.00 16.21
C GLY A 529 9.66 11.27 15.53
N VAL A 530 10.87 11.21 14.95
CA VAL A 530 11.43 12.28 14.10
C VAL A 530 11.31 11.97 12.61
N SER A 531 10.83 10.79 12.21
CA SER A 531 10.75 10.41 10.79
C SER A 531 9.75 11.23 9.99
N TYR A 532 8.68 11.73 10.61
CA TYR A 532 7.76 12.66 9.94
C TYR A 532 8.49 13.92 9.43
N THR A 533 9.63 14.31 10.01
CA THR A 533 10.39 15.50 9.58
C THR A 533 10.94 15.33 8.15
N VAL A 534 11.26 14.10 7.72
CA VAL A 534 11.61 13.76 6.33
C VAL A 534 10.43 14.01 5.41
N LEU A 535 9.27 13.52 5.84
CA LEU A 535 8.01 13.62 5.12
C LEU A 535 7.57 15.08 4.96
N THR A 536 7.57 15.89 6.03
CA THR A 536 7.27 17.33 5.95
C THR A 536 8.26 18.10 5.07
N ALA A 537 9.53 17.69 5.04
CA ALA A 537 10.50 18.27 4.11
C ALA A 537 10.15 17.97 2.64
N LEU A 538 9.79 16.72 2.31
CA LEU A 538 9.27 16.36 0.98
C LEU A 538 8.01 17.17 0.61
N MET A 539 7.13 17.47 1.58
CA MET A 539 5.90 18.25 1.33
C MET A 539 6.18 19.70 0.94
N ASP A 540 7.14 20.36 1.59
CA ASP A 540 7.48 21.74 1.27
C ASP A 540 8.30 21.87 -0.02
N ASP A 541 9.18 20.90 -0.29
CA ASP A 541 10.01 20.90 -1.49
C ASP A 541 9.14 20.64 -2.75
N GLU A 542 8.07 19.84 -2.64
CA GLU A 542 7.07 19.58 -3.72
C GLU A 542 6.49 20.84 -4.35
N LYS A 543 6.25 21.87 -3.53
CA LYS A 543 5.61 23.13 -3.91
C LYS A 543 6.49 24.01 -4.81
N GLN A 544 7.79 23.71 -4.81
CA GLN A 544 8.85 24.56 -5.37
C GLN A 544 9.59 23.87 -6.52
N THR A 545 9.25 22.62 -6.83
CA THR A 545 10.05 21.73 -7.68
C THR A 545 9.19 21.02 -8.72
N LEU A 546 9.79 20.60 -9.83
CA LEU A 546 9.09 19.89 -10.90
C LEU A 546 8.66 18.49 -10.44
N SER A 547 7.64 17.93 -11.10
CA SER A 547 7.15 16.57 -10.82
C SER A 547 8.27 15.54 -10.82
N SER A 548 9.17 15.58 -11.82
CA SER A 548 10.32 14.68 -11.92
C SER A 548 11.32 14.87 -10.79
N GLU A 549 11.67 16.11 -10.44
CA GLU A 549 12.59 16.44 -9.34
C GLU A 549 12.06 15.94 -7.99
N TRP A 550 10.78 16.17 -7.69
CA TRP A 550 10.19 15.71 -6.45
C TRP A 550 10.13 14.18 -6.35
N LEU A 551 9.84 13.48 -7.46
CA LEU A 551 9.86 12.02 -7.52
C LEU A 551 11.29 11.45 -7.40
N LEU A 552 12.28 12.12 -7.99
CA LEU A 552 13.70 11.79 -7.81
C LEU A 552 14.17 12.04 -6.37
N GLN A 553 13.62 13.04 -5.68
CA GLN A 553 13.86 13.28 -4.25
C GLN A 553 13.20 12.22 -3.36
N CYS A 554 12.01 11.73 -3.71
CA CYS A 554 11.39 10.59 -3.03
C CYS A 554 12.24 9.31 -3.22
N TYR A 555 12.74 9.07 -4.43
CA TYR A 555 13.73 8.01 -4.69
C TYR A 555 15.01 8.19 -3.85
N ALA A 556 15.56 9.39 -3.76
CA ALA A 556 16.75 9.68 -2.95
C ALA A 556 16.52 9.52 -1.43
N VAL A 557 15.28 9.63 -0.96
CA VAL A 557 14.89 9.25 0.42
C VAL A 557 14.76 7.74 0.58
N TRP A 558 14.33 7.00 -0.45
CA TRP A 558 14.29 5.54 -0.43
C TRP A 558 15.68 4.90 -0.42
N THR A 559 16.66 5.43 -1.17
CA THR A 559 18.03 4.86 -1.20
C THR A 559 18.79 4.95 0.13
N VAL A 560 18.27 5.75 1.08
CA VAL A 560 18.68 5.76 2.49
C VAL A 560 18.21 4.49 3.23
N MET A 561 17.03 3.96 2.89
CA MET A 561 16.45 2.76 3.53
C MET A 561 17.13 1.45 3.10
N THR A 562 17.80 1.45 1.95
CA THR A 562 18.29 0.23 1.26
C THR A 562 19.82 0.10 1.26
N SER A 563 20.55 1.08 1.79
CA SER A 563 22.00 1.15 1.65
C SER A 563 22.71 1.55 2.94
N PRO A 564 23.87 0.95 3.27
CA PRO A 564 24.33 -0.42 3.03
C PRO A 564 23.65 -1.45 3.90
N VAL A 565 22.67 -1.06 4.70
CA VAL A 565 21.83 -2.01 5.43
C VAL A 565 20.42 -1.83 4.89
N ASP A 566 19.91 -2.86 4.22
CA ASP A 566 18.57 -2.88 3.68
C ASP A 566 17.56 -3.12 4.81
N VAL A 567 16.93 -2.03 5.26
CA VAL A 567 15.92 -2.05 6.33
C VAL A 567 14.70 -2.91 5.96
N PRO A 568 14.14 -2.84 4.73
CA PRO A 568 13.07 -3.75 4.29
C PRO A 568 13.41 -5.24 4.46
N THR A 569 14.67 -5.62 4.21
CA THR A 569 15.18 -7.00 4.36
C THR A 569 15.18 -7.44 5.83
N VAL A 570 15.68 -6.58 6.72
CA VAL A 570 15.68 -6.84 8.17
C VAL A 570 14.25 -6.94 8.71
N LEU A 571 13.36 -6.03 8.31
CA LEU A 571 11.97 -6.02 8.76
C LEU A 571 11.22 -7.26 8.27
N SER A 572 11.16 -7.48 6.95
CA SER A 572 10.39 -8.58 6.36
C SER A 572 10.97 -9.96 6.66
N GLY A 573 12.29 -10.12 6.68
CA GLY A 573 12.96 -11.38 7.02
C GLY A 573 12.72 -11.81 8.46
N PHE A 574 12.80 -10.85 9.41
CA PHE A 574 12.46 -11.11 10.80
C PHE A 574 10.97 -11.40 10.96
N ASP A 575 10.09 -10.57 10.39
CA ASP A 575 8.63 -10.74 10.44
C ASP A 575 8.16 -12.12 9.94
N LEU A 576 8.80 -12.67 8.90
CA LEU A 576 8.52 -14.02 8.40
C LEU A 576 8.89 -15.09 9.43
N CYS A 577 10.09 -15.03 9.99
CA CYS A 577 10.65 -16.04 10.88
C CYS A 577 10.22 -15.90 12.35
N CYS A 578 9.57 -14.81 12.74
CA CYS A 578 9.23 -14.49 14.12
C CYS A 578 7.94 -15.15 14.64
N GLU A 579 7.98 -15.57 15.89
CA GLU A 579 6.81 -15.86 16.72
C GLU A 579 6.31 -14.58 17.41
N VAL A 580 5.04 -14.26 17.19
CA VAL A 580 4.41 -13.03 17.69
C VAL A 580 3.44 -13.39 18.82
N ILE A 581 3.76 -12.94 20.04
CA ILE A 581 2.82 -12.96 21.17
C ILE A 581 2.15 -11.59 21.27
N GLN A 582 0.89 -11.56 21.71
CA GLN A 582 0.14 -10.34 21.98
C GLN A 582 -0.21 -10.29 23.47
N ASP A 583 0.05 -9.16 24.13
CA ASP A 583 -0.55 -8.89 25.45
C ASP A 583 -2.08 -8.74 25.29
N ASN A 584 -2.87 -9.12 26.29
CA ASN A 584 -4.32 -8.91 26.28
C ASN A 584 -4.69 -7.42 26.08
N GLY A 585 -5.44 -7.10 25.01
CA GLY A 585 -5.77 -5.72 24.67
C GLY A 585 -4.60 -4.92 24.11
N ALA A 586 -3.55 -5.57 23.57
CA ALA A 586 -2.41 -4.89 22.95
C ALA A 586 -2.85 -3.99 21.78
N MET A 587 -3.77 -4.44 20.92
CA MET A 587 -4.24 -3.61 19.81
C MET A 587 -5.32 -2.61 20.24
N GLY A 588 -6.01 -2.89 21.35
CA GLY A 588 -6.90 -1.99 22.08
C GLY A 588 -8.27 -2.61 22.25
N GLU A 589 -9.33 -1.81 22.08
CA GLU A 589 -10.65 -2.35 21.71
C GLU A 589 -10.65 -2.80 20.23
N ARG A 590 -9.64 -2.37 19.48
CA ARG A 590 -9.26 -2.81 18.13
C ARG A 590 -8.49 -4.13 18.10
N ASP A 591 -8.71 -4.99 19.10
CA ASP A 591 -8.46 -6.42 18.96
C ASP A 591 -9.54 -6.97 17.98
N VAL A 592 -9.34 -6.65 16.69
CA VAL A 592 -10.12 -7.07 15.51
C VAL A 592 -11.61 -6.69 15.51
N LEU A 593 -11.90 -5.51 14.92
CA LEU A 593 -13.20 -4.80 14.79
C LEU A 593 -13.65 -4.02 16.04
N ASP A 594 -13.68 -2.68 15.93
CA ASP A 594 -14.53 -1.82 16.77
C ASP A 594 -16.03 -2.07 16.39
N CYS A 595 -16.60 -3.14 16.97
CA CYS A 595 -18.00 -3.64 16.99
C CYS A 595 -18.99 -3.13 15.93
#